data_AF-A0A661ABU2-F1
#
_entry.id   AF-A0A661ABU2-F1
#
_cell.length_a   1.000
_cell.length_b   1.000
_cell.length_c   1.000
_cell.angle_alpha   90.00
_cell.angle_beta   90.00
_cell.angle_gamma   90.00
#
_symmetry.space_group_name_H-M   'P 1'
#
loop_
_entity.id
_entity.type
_entity.pdbx_description
1 polymer ?
#
loop_
_entity_poly.entity_id
_entity_poly.type
_entity_poly.pdbx_seq_one_letter_code
_entity_poly.pdbx_strand_id
1 'polypeptide(L)' 'AESARRHNNSNVLVMGASLNTPDEMKNMVDIWLRTPFEGGRHERRINKIKCLENEN' A
#
# COMPACT_ATOMS: atom_id res chain seq x y z
N ALA A 1 4.74 -5.36 -2.71
CA ALA A 1 3.28 -5.33 -2.47
C ALA A 1 2.94 -5.30 -0.98
N GLU A 2 3.43 -6.26 -0.19
CA GLU A 2 3.14 -6.39 1.25
C GLU A 2 3.35 -5.09 2.05
N SER A 3 4.55 -4.50 2.01
CA SER A 3 4.86 -3.28 2.79
C SER A 3 3.93 -2.11 2.49
N ALA A 4 3.48 -1.97 1.23
CA ALA A 4 2.54 -0.91 0.85
C ALA A 4 1.20 -1.08 1.57
N ARG A 5 0.70 -2.32 1.67
CA ARG A 5 -0.52 -2.62 2.43
C ARG A 5 -0.29 -2.59 3.94
N ARG A 6 0.73 -3.30 4.43
CA ARG A 6 1.03 -3.49 5.86
C ARG A 6 1.37 -2.21 6.59
N HIS A 7 2.15 -1.32 5.97
CA HIS A 7 2.64 -0.10 6.61
C HIS A 7 1.94 1.18 6.18
N ASN A 8 1.46 1.25 4.94
CA ASN A 8 0.86 2.49 4.43
C ASN A 8 -0.66 2.41 4.33
N ASN A 9 -1.25 1.26 4.68
CA ASN A 9 -2.67 0.97 4.48
C ASN A 9 -3.12 1.35 3.06
N SER A 10 -2.28 1.12 2.05
CA SER A 10 -2.58 1.63 0.72
C SER A 10 -3.90 1.03 0.24
N ASN A 11 -4.72 1.88 -0.40
CA ASN A 11 -6.04 1.56 -0.93
C ASN A 11 -6.01 1.36 -2.47
N VAL A 12 -4.92 1.79 -3.11
CA VAL A 12 -4.65 1.60 -4.53
C VAL A 12 -3.26 0.97 -4.68
N LEU A 13 -3.14 0.00 -5.59
CA LEU A 13 -1.87 -0.58 -6.04
C LEU A 13 -1.64 -0.16 -7.49
N VAL A 14 -0.53 0.48 -7.77
CA VAL A 14 -0.10 0.88 -9.12
C VAL A 14 1.10 0.04 -9.52
N MET A 15 1.08 -0.50 -10.75
CA MET A 15 2.14 -1.37 -11.27
C MET A 15 2.52 -0.97 -12.69
N GLY A 16 3.81 -1.05 -13.02
CA GLY A 16 4.31 -0.81 -14.37
C GLY A 16 4.31 -2.10 -15.20
N ALA A 17 3.46 -2.17 -16.21
CA ALA A 17 3.29 -3.36 -17.05
C ALA A 17 4.55 -3.75 -17.85
N SER A 18 5.37 -2.78 -18.24
CA SER A 18 6.64 -3.02 -18.95
C SER A 18 7.80 -3.45 -18.02
N LEU A 19 7.61 -3.35 -16.70
CA LEU A 19 8.65 -3.61 -15.70
C LEU A 19 8.53 -4.99 -15.05
N ASN A 20 7.43 -5.70 -15.29
CA ASN A 20 7.10 -6.94 -14.59
C ASN A 20 6.42 -7.91 -15.55
N THR A 21 6.64 -9.20 -15.34
CA THR A 21 5.89 -10.24 -16.03
C THR A 21 4.44 -10.34 -15.51
N PRO A 22 3.50 -10.90 -16.29
CA PRO A 22 2.14 -11.12 -15.83
C PRO A 22 2.02 -11.92 -14.53
N ASP A 23 2.88 -12.93 -14.32
CA ASP A 23 2.80 -13.77 -13.13
C ASP A 23 3.39 -13.10 -11.89
N GLU A 24 4.44 -12.29 -12.03
CA GLU A 24 4.92 -11.43 -10.96
C GLU A 24 3.84 -10.44 -10.53
N MET A 25 3.15 -9.80 -11.49
CA MET A 25 2.06 -8.88 -11.19
C MET A 25 0.89 -9.57 -10.47
N LYS A 26 0.49 -10.78 -10.89
CA LYS A 26 -0.54 -11.57 -10.18
C LYS A 26 -0.13 -11.85 -8.74
N ASN A 27 1.10 -12.30 -8.53
CA ASN A 27 1.61 -12.56 -7.17
C ASN A 27 1.64 -11.29 -6.31
N MET A 28 2.03 -10.15 -6.89
CA MET A 28 1.99 -8.86 -6.20
C MET A 28 0.57 -8.47 -5.79
N VAL A 29 -0.42 -8.67 -6.67
CA VAL A 29 -1.84 -8.42 -6.37
C VAL A 29 -2.31 -9.33 -5.23
N ASP A 30 -2.02 -10.63 -5.29
CA ASP A 30 -2.41 -11.59 -4.26
C ASP A 30 -1.83 -11.23 -2.89
N ILE A 31 -0.53 -10.92 -2.85
CA ILE A 31 0.14 -10.48 -1.63
C ILE A 31 -0.53 -9.20 -1.10
N TRP A 32 -0.77 -8.21 -1.96
CA TRP A 32 -1.37 -6.94 -1.54
C TRP A 32 -2.78 -7.11 -0.99
N LEU A 33 -3.63 -7.92 -1.63
CA LEU A 33 -5.01 -8.16 -1.20
C LEU A 33 -5.09 -8.92 0.13
N ARG A 34 -4.18 -9.87 0.36
CA ARG A 34 -4.18 -10.72 1.56
C ARG A 34 -3.48 -10.10 2.76
N THR A 35 -2.62 -9.11 2.55
CA THR A 35 -1.85 -8.50 3.63
C THR A 35 -2.76 -7.61 4.49
N PRO A 36 -2.90 -7.85 5.81
CA PRO A 36 -3.60 -6.93 6.70
C PRO A 36 -2.74 -5.70 7.00
N PHE A 37 -3.40 -4.59 7.31
CA PHE A 37 -2.71 -3.40 7.81
C PHE A 37 -2.27 -3.60 9.28
N GLU A 38 -1.02 -3.24 9.62
CA GLU A 38 -0.43 -3.49 10.94
C GLU A 38 -0.85 -2.45 12.00
N GLY A 39 -1.33 -1.27 11.58
CA GLY A 39 -1.76 -0.23 12.52
C GLY A 39 -0.62 0.30 13.41
N GLY A 40 -0.96 0.74 14.63
CA GLY A 40 0.01 1.18 15.63
C GLY A 40 0.86 2.36 15.16
N ARG A 41 2.19 2.17 15.09
CA ARG A 41 3.11 3.23 14.63
C ARG A 41 2.84 3.68 13.19
N HIS A 42 2.28 2.81 12.37
CA HIS A 42 1.96 3.08 10.98
C HIS A 42 0.75 3.98 10.84
N GLU A 43 -0.28 3.76 11.66
CA GLU A 43 -1.46 4.61 11.70
C GLU A 43 -1.13 6.04 12.13
N ARG A 44 -0.22 6.21 13.10
CA ARG A 44 0.29 7.53 13.49
C ARG A 44 0.93 8.29 12.31
N ARG A 45 1.58 7.59 11.38
CA ARG A 45 2.19 8.21 10.19
C ARG A 45 1.13 8.60 9.16
N ILE A 46 0.14 7.74 8.93
CA ILE A 46 -0.99 8.03 8.03
C ILE A 46 -1.76 9.26 8.53
N ASN A 47 -1.97 9.38 9.85
CA ASN A 47 -2.65 10.56 10.41
C ASN A 47 -1.89 11.87 10.20
N LYS A 48 -0.55 11.83 10.10
CA LYS A 48 0.23 13.02 9.72
C LYS A 48 -0.04 13.42 8.27
N ILE A 49 -0.15 12.45 7.36
CA ILE A 49 -0.50 12.70 5.96
C ILE A 49 -1.91 13.33 5.89
N LYS A 50 -2.89 12.75 6.60
CA LYS A 50 -4.25 13.30 6.69
C LYS A 50 -4.32 14.72 7.25
N CYS A 51 -3.45 15.05 8.22
CA CYS A 51 -3.37 16.41 8.75
C CYS A 51 -2.98 17.40 7.65
N LEU A 52 -1.96 17.07 6.86
CA LEU A 52 -1.53 17.88 5.71
C LEU A 52 -2.60 17.96 4.61
N GLU A 53 -3.37 16.89 4.38
CA GLU A 53 -4.48 16.89 3.42
C GLU A 53 -5.59 17.86 3.83
N ASN A 54 -5.85 18.03 5.13
CA ASN A 54 -6.88 18.96 5.64
C ASN A 54 -6.42 20.43 5.70
N GLU A 55 -5.13 20.70 5.53
CA GLU A 55 -4.54 22.04 5.51
C GLU A 55 -4.52 22.66 4.10
N ASN A 56 -4.92 21.90 3.07
CA ASN A 56 -5.02 22.34 1.66
C ASN A 56 -6.48 22.39 1.19
#